data_AF-A0A6G4A5F3-F1
#
_entry.id   AF-A0A6G4A5F3-F1
#
_cell.length_a   1.000
_cell.length_b   1.000
_cell.length_c   1.000
_cell.angle_alpha   90.00
_cell.angle_beta   90.00
_cell.angle_gamma   90.00
#
_symmetry.space_group_name_H-M   'P 1'
#
loop_
_entity.id
_entity.type
_entity.pdbx_description
1 polymer ?
#
loop_
_entity_poly.entity_id
_entity_poly.type
_entity_poly.pdbx_seq_one_letter_code
_entity_poly.pdbx_strand_id
1 'polypeptide(L)'
;MIKRLASLPQFKIIVSTAVCSLAFLYFLFGLELNIPLSVILVGLLYLGIHLLLVTYDPQVSLYEQTIKEANRKLNGIRHSVLYITDIRIKTQVTEIINITEQVLKYIQKKNTSMPLVRRMLTFYLDNTLEIVEKYASLQNQKYIDPSTMAIIKKIEDLITSIRINFESQLNKLLKNDLSEISIKMDVLKEILQMEEGQ
;
A
#
# COMPACT_ATOMS: atom_id res chain seq x y z
N MET A 1 2.53 -18.95 -8.74
CA MET A 1 3.35 -18.94 -9.98
C MET A 1 2.78 -18.01 -11.06
N ILE A 2 1.47 -18.01 -11.30
CA ILE A 2 0.78 -17.19 -12.33
C ILE A 2 0.94 -15.66 -12.13
N LYS A 3 0.95 -15.18 -10.87
CA LYS A 3 1.11 -13.74 -10.55
C LYS A 3 2.49 -13.15 -10.92
N ARG A 4 3.54 -13.97 -11.07
CA ARG A 4 4.89 -13.53 -11.45
C ARG A 4 5.08 -13.47 -12.97
N LEU A 5 4.25 -14.20 -13.72
CA LEU A 5 4.24 -14.18 -15.18
C LEU A 5 3.50 -12.94 -15.71
N ALA A 6 2.44 -12.51 -15.00
CA ALA A 6 1.61 -11.36 -15.35
C ALA A 6 2.31 -9.99 -15.16
N SER A 7 3.47 -9.93 -14.51
CA SER A 7 4.24 -8.70 -14.32
C SER A 7 5.31 -8.45 -15.38
N LEU A 8 5.50 -9.38 -16.34
CA LEU A 8 6.43 -9.19 -17.44
C LEU A 8 5.76 -8.36 -18.55
N PRO A 9 6.43 -7.32 -19.10
CA PRO A 9 5.87 -6.50 -20.18
C PRO A 9 5.52 -7.34 -21.42
N GLN A 10 6.22 -8.46 -21.60
CA GLN A 10 6.00 -9.46 -22.65
C GLN A 10 4.64 -10.18 -22.53
N PHE A 11 4.12 -10.40 -21.31
CA PHE A 11 2.85 -11.10 -21.09
C PHE A 11 1.65 -10.28 -21.58
N LYS A 12 1.69 -8.95 -21.38
CA LYS A 12 0.65 -8.02 -21.85
C LYS A 12 0.51 -8.06 -23.38
N ILE A 13 1.63 -8.15 -24.10
CA ILE A 13 1.65 -8.21 -25.57
C ILE A 13 1.09 -9.56 -26.03
N ILE A 14 1.57 -10.67 -25.47
CA ILE A 14 1.16 -12.03 -25.87
C ILE A 14 -0.35 -12.25 -25.67
N VAL A 15 -0.92 -11.81 -24.55
CA VAL A 15 -2.36 -11.94 -24.28
C VAL A 15 -3.19 -11.08 -25.24
N SER A 16 -2.77 -9.84 -25.51
CA SER A 16 -3.44 -8.95 -26.47
C SER A 16 -3.43 -9.55 -27.88
N THR A 17 -2.28 -10.06 -28.33
CA THR A 17 -2.12 -10.69 -29.65
C THR A 17 -2.97 -11.95 -29.78
N ALA A 18 -3.04 -12.79 -28.74
CA ALA A 18 -3.85 -14.00 -28.74
C ALA A 18 -5.36 -13.69 -28.80
N VAL A 19 -5.82 -12.72 -28.01
CA VAL A 19 -7.22 -12.27 -28.00
C VAL A 19 -7.61 -11.62 -29.34
N CYS A 20 -6.72 -10.79 -29.92
CA CYS A 20 -6.96 -10.18 -31.23
C CYS A 20 -7.03 -11.22 -32.35
N SER A 21 -6.17 -12.26 -32.31
CA SER A 21 -6.17 -13.32 -33.33
C SER A 21 -7.45 -14.16 -33.29
N LEU A 22 -7.95 -14.47 -32.08
CA LEU A 22 -9.22 -15.17 -31.90
C LEU A 22 -10.43 -14.32 -32.34
N ALA A 23 -10.44 -13.03 -32.01
CA ALA A 23 -11.49 -12.11 -32.43
C ALA A 23 -11.51 -11.91 -33.96
N PHE A 24 -10.34 -11.85 -34.61
CA PHE A 24 -10.24 -11.76 -36.07
C PHE A 24 -10.81 -13.00 -36.76
N LEU A 25 -10.47 -14.21 -36.27
CA LEU A 25 -11.02 -15.46 -36.79
C LEU A 25 -12.55 -15.53 -36.61
N TYR A 26 -13.06 -15.12 -35.45
CA TYR A 26 -14.50 -15.07 -35.17
C TYR A 26 -15.24 -14.10 -36.11
N PHE A 27 -14.68 -12.92 -36.36
CA PHE A 27 -15.29 -11.94 -37.26
C PHE A 27 -15.24 -12.37 -38.73
N LEU A 28 -14.20 -13.08 -39.16
CA LEU A 28 -14.03 -13.52 -40.55
C LEU A 28 -14.92 -14.71 -40.90
N PHE A 29 -15.05 -15.70 -40.00
CA PHE A 29 -15.83 -16.92 -40.25
C PHE A 29 -17.24 -16.90 -39.65
N GLY A 30 -17.47 -16.18 -38.56
CA GLY A 30 -18.76 -16.16 -37.85
C GLY A 30 -19.73 -15.09 -38.34
N LEU A 31 -19.23 -13.99 -38.92
CA LEU A 31 -20.04 -12.84 -39.35
C LEU A 31 -20.06 -12.60 -40.87
N GLU A 32 -19.32 -13.41 -41.66
CA GLU A 32 -19.16 -13.29 -43.12
C GLU A 32 -18.90 -11.84 -43.59
N LEU A 33 -18.17 -11.05 -42.78
CA LEU A 33 -17.93 -9.65 -43.06
C LEU A 33 -16.89 -9.45 -44.17
N ASN A 34 -17.12 -8.46 -45.04
CA ASN A 34 -16.16 -8.04 -46.05
C ASN A 34 -14.80 -7.73 -45.40
N ILE A 35 -13.72 -8.23 -46.01
CA ILE A 35 -12.33 -8.07 -45.56
C ILE A 35 -11.99 -6.64 -45.06
N PRO A 36 -12.33 -5.55 -45.77
CA PRO A 36 -12.02 -4.19 -45.29
C PRO A 36 -12.70 -3.81 -43.97
N LEU A 37 -13.92 -4.29 -43.72
CA LEU A 37 -14.65 -4.00 -42.48
C LEU A 37 -14.04 -4.75 -41.29
N SER A 38 -13.60 -6.00 -41.50
CA SER A 38 -12.92 -6.81 -40.47
C SER A 38 -11.62 -6.16 -40.00
N VAL A 39 -10.80 -5.64 -40.93
CA VAL A 39 -9.54 -4.97 -40.60
C VAL A 39 -9.75 -3.72 -39.75
N ILE A 40 -10.74 -2.89 -40.08
CA ILE A 40 -11.07 -1.68 -39.31
C ILE A 40 -11.53 -2.05 -37.90
N LEU A 41 -12.37 -3.08 -37.77
CA LEU A 41 -12.95 -3.48 -36.49
C LEU A 41 -11.90 -4.09 -35.56
N VAL A 42 -10.95 -4.86 -36.11
CA VAL A 42 -9.79 -5.35 -35.35
C VAL A 42 -8.84 -4.22 -34.93
N GLY A 43 -8.61 -3.23 -35.79
CA GLY A 43 -7.81 -2.05 -35.43
C GLY A 43 -8.41 -1.27 -34.26
N LEU A 44 -9.74 -1.08 -34.26
CA LEU A 44 -10.47 -0.44 -33.16
C LEU A 44 -10.43 -1.28 -31.87
N LEU A 45 -10.59 -2.60 -31.99
CA LEU A 45 -10.52 -3.51 -30.85
C LEU A 45 -9.11 -3.53 -30.24
N TYR A 46 -8.07 -3.54 -31.08
CA TYR A 46 -6.67 -3.46 -30.66
C TYR A 46 -6.38 -2.13 -29.94
N LEU A 47 -6.84 -1.00 -30.49
CA LEU A 47 -6.71 0.31 -29.85
C LEU A 47 -7.42 0.35 -28.49
N GLY A 48 -8.64 -0.17 -28.41
CA GLY A 48 -9.41 -0.24 -27.17
C GLY A 48 -8.72 -1.08 -26.10
N ILE A 49 -8.25 -2.28 -26.46
CA ILE A 49 -7.52 -3.18 -25.57
C ILE A 49 -6.16 -2.58 -25.16
N HIS A 50 -5.43 -1.98 -26.09
CA HIS A 50 -4.15 -1.32 -25.83
C HIS A 50 -4.32 -0.14 -24.86
N LEU A 51 -5.34 0.70 -25.05
CA LEU A 51 -5.67 1.80 -24.14
C LEU A 51 -6.03 1.27 -22.73
N LEU A 52 -6.81 0.19 -22.65
CA LEU A 52 -7.22 -0.43 -21.39
C LEU A 52 -6.02 -1.09 -20.67
N LEU A 53 -5.10 -1.74 -21.40
CA LEU A 53 -3.89 -2.35 -20.82
C LEU A 53 -2.80 -1.34 -20.41
N VAL A 54 -2.72 -0.20 -21.09
CA VAL A 54 -1.81 0.91 -20.75
C VAL A 54 -2.30 1.63 -19.49
N THR A 55 -3.62 1.76 -19.30
CA THR A 55 -4.21 2.39 -18.11
C THR A 55 -4.34 1.43 -16.92
N TYR A 56 -4.35 0.12 -17.15
CA TYR A 56 -4.32 -0.89 -16.08
C TYR A 56 -2.89 -1.11 -15.55
N ASP A 57 -2.53 -0.34 -14.53
CA ASP A 57 -1.36 -0.59 -13.69
C ASP A 57 -1.76 -1.44 -12.46
N PRO A 58 -1.35 -2.72 -12.39
CA PRO A 58 -1.62 -3.58 -11.25
C PRO A 58 -1.06 -3.02 -9.93
N GLN A 59 0.02 -2.24 -9.98
CA GLN A 59 0.65 -1.65 -8.79
C GLN A 59 -0.19 -0.54 -8.18
N VAL A 60 -0.84 0.29 -9.01
CA VAL A 60 -1.74 1.36 -8.56
C VAL A 60 -2.97 0.77 -7.86
N SER A 61 -3.54 -0.32 -8.40
CA SER A 61 -4.69 -0.98 -7.75
C SER A 61 -4.34 -1.60 -6.39
N LEU A 62 -3.13 -2.16 -6.25
CA LEU A 62 -2.66 -2.74 -4.99
C LEU A 62 -2.32 -1.66 -3.95
N TYR A 63 -1.84 -0.51 -4.42
CA TYR A 63 -1.60 0.67 -3.60
C TYR A 63 -2.89 1.17 -2.95
N GLU A 64 -3.93 1.43 -3.74
CA GLU A 64 -5.21 1.92 -3.23
C GLU A 64 -5.82 0.95 -2.21
N GLN A 65 -5.73 -0.36 -2.46
CA GLN A 65 -6.19 -1.38 -1.53
C GLN A 65 -5.44 -1.31 -0.19
N THR A 66 -4.12 -1.18 -0.22
CA THR A 66 -3.29 -1.11 0.99
C THR A 66 -3.60 0.14 1.81
N ILE A 67 -3.74 1.29 1.16
CA ILE A 67 -4.10 2.56 1.82
C ILE A 67 -5.52 2.48 2.40
N LYS A 68 -6.47 1.91 1.66
CA LYS A 68 -7.84 1.72 2.13
C LYS A 68 -7.91 0.80 3.35
N GLU A 69 -7.14 -0.28 3.35
CA GLU A 69 -7.05 -1.21 4.48
C GLU A 69 -6.41 -0.54 5.70
N ALA A 70 -5.32 0.20 5.53
CA ALA A 70 -4.68 0.94 6.60
C ALA A 70 -5.64 1.98 7.24
N ASN A 71 -6.37 2.74 6.42
CA ASN A 71 -7.37 3.70 6.91
C ASN A 71 -8.50 3.02 7.70
N ARG A 72 -8.96 1.83 7.27
CA ARG A 72 -9.97 1.06 8.02
C ARG A 72 -9.46 0.69 9.41
N LYS A 73 -8.24 0.17 9.51
CA LYS A 73 -7.63 -0.20 10.80
C LYS A 73 -7.43 1.01 11.70
N LEU A 74 -6.95 2.12 11.14
CA LEU A 74 -6.76 3.37 11.87
C LEU A 74 -8.07 3.92 12.44
N ASN A 75 -9.18 3.80 11.70
CA ASN A 75 -10.51 4.14 12.20
C ASN A 75 -10.99 3.18 13.30
N GLY A 76 -10.67 1.89 13.22
CA GLY A 76 -10.90 0.93 14.31
C GLY A 76 -10.17 1.35 15.59
N ILE A 77 -8.88 1.70 15.50
CA ILE A 77 -8.08 2.15 16.65
C ILE A 77 -8.70 3.41 17.26
N ARG A 78 -9.11 4.39 16.44
CA ARG A 78 -9.80 5.61 16.90
C ARG A 78 -11.08 5.31 17.65
N HIS A 79 -11.87 4.37 17.15
CA HIS A 79 -13.11 3.96 17.80
C HIS A 79 -12.81 3.35 19.17
N SER A 80 -11.82 2.47 19.27
CA SER A 80 -11.39 1.86 20.53
C SER A 80 -10.89 2.87 21.56
N VAL A 81 -10.22 3.94 21.11
CA VAL A 81 -9.77 5.05 21.96
C VAL A 81 -10.93 5.76 22.68
N LEU A 82 -12.15 5.77 22.11
CA LEU A 82 -13.32 6.36 22.76
C LEU A 82 -13.71 5.64 24.06
N TYR A 83 -13.36 4.35 24.16
CA TYR A 83 -13.65 3.51 25.33
C TYR A 83 -12.50 3.49 26.34
N ILE A 84 -11.40 4.20 26.09
CA ILE A 84 -10.26 4.28 27.02
C ILE A 84 -10.49 5.42 28.00
N THR A 85 -10.43 5.11 29.30
CA THR A 85 -10.60 6.06 30.40
C THR A 85 -9.26 6.56 30.96
N ASP A 86 -8.17 5.79 30.85
CA ASP A 86 -6.82 6.26 31.23
C ASP A 86 -6.31 7.31 30.22
N ILE A 87 -6.16 8.55 30.67
CA ILE A 87 -5.67 9.69 29.87
C ILE A 87 -4.28 9.42 29.27
N ARG A 88 -3.37 8.76 30.00
CA ARG A 88 -2.00 8.50 29.55
C ARG A 88 -2.01 7.54 28.38
N ILE A 89 -2.73 6.42 28.50
CA ILE A 89 -2.85 5.42 27.42
C ILE A 89 -3.60 6.01 26.23
N LYS A 90 -4.68 6.76 26.47
CA LYS A 90 -5.39 7.51 25.43
C LYS A 90 -4.46 8.43 24.63
N THR A 91 -3.56 9.14 25.32
CA THR A 91 -2.57 10.03 24.69
C THR A 91 -1.58 9.24 23.85
N GLN A 92 -1.00 8.17 24.40
CA GLN A 92 -0.04 7.32 23.67
C GLN A 92 -0.64 6.71 22.40
N VAL A 93 -1.88 6.20 22.47
CA VAL A 93 -2.56 5.63 21.29
C VAL A 93 -2.89 6.73 20.27
N THR A 94 -3.25 7.94 20.73
CA THR A 94 -3.46 9.10 19.84
C THR A 94 -2.17 9.51 19.12
N GLU A 95 -1.02 9.45 19.80
CA GLU A 95 0.28 9.68 19.17
C GLU A 95 0.57 8.64 18.08
N ILE A 96 0.29 7.35 18.34
CA ILE A 96 0.43 6.28 17.32
C ILE A 96 -0.44 6.57 16.09
N ILE A 97 -1.70 6.98 16.30
CA ILE A 97 -2.61 7.37 15.20
C ILE A 97 -1.98 8.52 14.40
N ASN A 98 -1.54 9.60 15.05
CA ASN A 98 -0.99 10.77 14.39
C ASN A 98 0.30 10.45 13.59
N ILE A 99 1.19 9.62 14.15
CA ILE A 99 2.41 9.20 13.43
C ILE A 99 2.02 8.37 12.20
N THR A 100 1.04 7.48 12.33
CA THR A 100 0.56 6.67 11.19
C THR A 100 -0.07 7.52 10.09
N GLU A 101 -0.82 8.56 10.45
CA GLU A 101 -1.39 9.48 9.46
C GLU A 101 -0.32 10.29 8.72
N GLN A 102 0.74 10.71 9.42
CA GLN A 102 1.88 11.36 8.78
C GLN A 102 2.55 10.43 7.76
N VAL A 103 2.70 9.15 8.10
CA VAL A 103 3.20 8.13 7.18
C VAL A 103 2.31 8.02 5.94
N LEU A 104 0.99 7.85 6.13
CA LEU A 104 0.03 7.75 5.03
C LEU A 104 0.06 8.99 4.12
N LYS A 105 0.12 10.19 4.70
CA LYS A 105 0.24 11.46 3.95
C LYS A 105 1.56 11.55 3.18
N TYR A 106 2.67 11.10 3.76
CA TYR A 106 3.98 11.08 3.11
C TYR A 106 3.95 10.21 1.86
N ILE A 107 3.33 9.03 1.95
CA ILE A 107 3.20 8.07 0.85
C ILE A 107 2.21 8.55 -0.23
N GLN A 108 1.19 9.31 0.14
CA GLN A 108 0.27 9.89 -0.85
C GLN A 108 0.92 11.00 -1.67
N LYS A 109 1.88 11.73 -1.10
CA LYS A 109 2.57 12.84 -1.77
C LYS A 109 3.76 12.40 -2.61
N LYS A 110 4.44 11.32 -2.21
CA LYS A 110 5.69 10.87 -2.81
C LYS A 110 5.45 9.49 -3.39
N ASN A 111 5.86 9.24 -4.65
CA ASN A 111 5.75 7.93 -5.30
C ASN A 111 6.76 6.92 -4.69
N THR A 112 6.71 6.76 -3.36
CA THR A 112 7.62 5.96 -2.54
C THR A 112 7.34 4.47 -2.74
N SER A 113 8.39 3.64 -2.62
CA SER A 113 8.34 2.21 -2.88
C SER A 113 7.32 1.47 -1.98
N MET A 114 6.24 0.97 -2.62
CA MET A 114 5.14 0.23 -1.99
C MET A 114 5.50 -0.93 -1.05
N PRO A 115 6.54 -1.74 -1.33
CA PRO A 115 6.87 -2.88 -0.46
C PRO A 115 7.26 -2.47 0.96
N LEU A 116 7.94 -1.34 1.10
CA LEU A 116 8.43 -0.80 2.37
C LEU A 116 7.26 -0.31 3.24
N VAL A 117 6.36 0.44 2.59
CA VAL A 117 5.12 0.97 3.16
C VAL A 117 4.20 -0.12 3.66
N ARG A 118 3.93 -1.13 2.81
CA ARG A 118 3.04 -2.23 3.16
C ARG A 118 3.56 -2.99 4.37
N ARG A 119 4.87 -3.28 4.43
CA ARG A 119 5.46 -3.99 5.56
C ARG A 119 5.29 -3.20 6.86
N MET A 120 5.45 -1.88 6.84
CA MET A 120 5.20 -1.03 8.01
C MET A 120 3.71 -1.01 8.39
N LEU A 121 2.82 -0.69 7.44
CA LEU A 121 1.39 -0.54 7.74
C LEU A 121 0.76 -1.86 8.19
N THR A 122 1.06 -2.99 7.53
CA THR A 122 0.49 -4.30 7.88
C THR A 122 1.01 -4.80 9.22
N PHE A 123 2.32 -4.74 9.48
CA PHE A 123 2.88 -5.29 10.71
C PHE A 123 2.43 -4.54 11.96
N TYR A 124 2.23 -3.22 11.86
CA TYR A 124 1.97 -2.41 13.04
C TYR A 124 0.50 -2.09 13.27
N LEU A 125 -0.33 -1.93 12.23
CA LEU A 125 -1.73 -1.55 12.45
C LEU A 125 -2.60 -2.69 12.97
N ASP A 126 -2.41 -3.92 12.49
CA ASP A 126 -3.20 -5.07 12.96
C ASP A 126 -2.94 -5.34 14.44
N ASN A 127 -1.68 -5.44 14.81
CA ASN A 127 -1.29 -5.71 16.20
C ASN A 127 -1.68 -4.56 17.13
N THR A 128 -1.57 -3.31 16.67
CA THR A 128 -2.00 -2.15 17.49
C THR A 128 -3.51 -2.16 17.71
N LEU A 129 -4.31 -2.47 16.69
CA LEU A 129 -5.76 -2.55 16.82
C LEU A 129 -6.17 -3.60 17.85
N GLU A 130 -5.66 -4.83 17.73
CA GLU A 130 -6.00 -5.92 18.66
C GLU A 130 -5.60 -5.58 20.11
N ILE A 131 -4.41 -5.00 20.30
CA ILE A 131 -3.89 -4.63 21.62
C ILE A 131 -4.74 -3.52 22.25
N VAL A 132 -5.10 -2.49 21.50
CA VAL A 132 -5.91 -1.36 21.98
C VAL A 132 -7.34 -1.79 22.28
N GLU A 133 -7.95 -2.64 21.44
CA GLU A 133 -9.27 -3.24 21.70
C GLU A 133 -9.26 -4.08 22.98
N LYS A 134 -8.23 -4.90 23.17
CA LYS A 134 -8.09 -5.75 24.35
C LYS A 134 -7.87 -4.93 25.62
N TYR A 135 -7.07 -3.87 25.56
CA TYR A 135 -6.92 -2.92 26.65
C TYR A 135 -8.27 -2.29 27.04
N ALA A 136 -8.99 -1.73 26.07
CA ALA A 136 -10.28 -1.09 26.30
C ALA A 136 -11.31 -2.08 26.87
N SER A 137 -11.29 -3.34 26.45
CA SER A 137 -12.15 -4.38 26.99
C SER A 137 -11.83 -4.71 28.46
N LEU A 138 -10.54 -4.89 28.80
CA LEU A 138 -10.10 -5.28 30.15
C LEU A 138 -10.28 -4.17 31.18
N GLN A 139 -9.98 -2.92 30.81
CA GLN A 139 -10.17 -1.73 31.65
C GLN A 139 -11.64 -1.55 32.08
N ASN A 140 -12.58 -1.85 31.18
CA ASN A 140 -14.00 -1.59 31.40
C ASN A 140 -14.73 -2.78 32.06
N GLN A 141 -14.02 -3.80 32.53
CA GLN A 141 -14.63 -4.90 33.28
C GLN A 141 -15.11 -4.43 34.66
N LYS A 142 -16.29 -4.89 35.07
CA LYS A 142 -16.90 -4.52 36.37
C LYS A 142 -16.09 -5.01 37.58
N TYR A 143 -15.28 -6.04 37.42
CA TYR A 143 -14.43 -6.59 38.47
C TYR A 143 -13.04 -6.86 37.89
N ILE A 144 -12.03 -6.20 38.45
CA ILE A 144 -10.63 -6.35 38.05
C ILE A 144 -9.90 -7.02 39.20
N ASP A 145 -9.53 -8.29 39.01
CA ASP A 145 -8.71 -9.01 39.98
C ASP A 145 -7.20 -8.69 39.80
N PRO A 146 -6.33 -9.02 40.78
CA PRO A 146 -4.90 -8.72 40.70
C PRO A 146 -4.19 -9.32 39.47
N SER A 147 -4.63 -10.49 38.97
CA SER A 147 -4.07 -11.11 37.77
C SER A 147 -4.46 -10.32 36.52
N THR A 148 -5.72 -9.86 36.44
CA THR A 148 -6.19 -8.99 35.36
C THR A 148 -5.47 -7.65 35.36
N MET A 149 -5.23 -7.05 36.53
CA MET A 149 -4.44 -5.82 36.66
C MET A 149 -3.00 -5.99 36.14
N ALA A 150 -2.37 -7.15 36.39
CA ALA A 150 -1.04 -7.45 35.86
C ALA A 150 -1.03 -7.59 34.33
N ILE A 151 -2.10 -8.12 33.73
CA ILE A 151 -2.26 -8.20 32.27
C ILE A 151 -2.45 -6.80 31.68
N ILE A 152 -3.28 -5.95 32.29
CA ILE A 152 -3.47 -4.56 31.87
C ILE A 152 -2.12 -3.83 31.83
N LYS A 153 -1.32 -3.94 32.88
CA LYS A 153 0.01 -3.28 32.94
C LYS A 153 0.96 -3.78 31.85
N LYS A 154 0.96 -5.08 31.54
CA LYS A 154 1.74 -5.61 30.41
C LYS A 154 1.27 -5.02 29.07
N ILE A 155 -0.03 -4.81 28.90
CA ILE A 155 -0.57 -4.18 27.69
C ILE A 155 -0.16 -2.71 27.60
N GLU A 156 -0.14 -1.98 28.72
CA GLU A 156 0.37 -0.59 28.77
C GLU A 156 1.85 -0.50 28.34
N ASP A 157 2.69 -1.41 28.84
CA ASP A 157 4.10 -1.51 28.46
C ASP A 157 4.27 -1.84 26.97
N LEU A 158 3.40 -2.71 26.43
CA LEU A 158 3.36 -3.03 25.00
C LEU A 158 2.96 -1.83 24.16
N ILE A 159 1.92 -1.08 24.54
CA ILE A 159 1.49 0.15 23.84
C ILE A 159 2.64 1.17 23.82
N THR A 160 3.33 1.35 24.95
CA THR A 160 4.49 2.24 25.05
C THR A 160 5.62 1.78 24.11
N SER A 161 5.91 0.48 24.07
CA SER A 161 6.95 -0.10 23.21
C SER A 161 6.61 0.04 21.72
N ILE A 162 5.34 -0.18 21.36
CA ILE A 162 4.84 0.00 19.99
C ILE A 162 5.07 1.44 19.56
N ARG A 163 4.68 2.41 20.39
CA ARG A 163 4.87 3.84 20.11
C ARG A 163 6.33 4.19 19.80
N ILE A 164 7.26 3.80 20.67
CA ILE A 164 8.70 4.07 20.50
C ILE A 164 9.24 3.43 19.22
N ASN A 165 8.86 2.17 18.95
CA ASN A 165 9.27 1.49 17.74
C ASN A 165 8.67 2.12 16.49
N PHE A 166 7.43 2.61 16.56
CA PHE A 166 6.74 3.25 15.44
C PHE A 166 7.46 4.55 15.03
N GLU A 167 7.83 5.37 16.00
CA GLU A 167 8.61 6.59 15.78
C GLU A 167 10.00 6.29 15.22
N SER A 168 10.70 5.29 15.77
CA SER A 168 12.03 4.88 15.28
C SER A 168 11.99 4.34 13.85
N GLN A 169 11.02 3.49 13.54
CA GLN A 169 10.81 2.93 12.21
C GLN A 169 10.47 4.03 11.20
N LEU A 170 9.58 4.98 11.55
CA LEU A 170 9.28 6.12 10.69
C LEU A 170 10.54 6.96 10.41
N ASN A 171 11.31 7.28 11.45
CA ASN A 171 12.55 8.04 11.29
C ASN A 171 13.55 7.33 10.37
N LYS A 172 13.66 6.00 10.45
CA LYS A 172 14.48 5.19 9.53
C LYS A 172 13.95 5.23 8.11
N LEU A 173 12.63 5.13 7.92
CA LEU A 173 12.01 5.21 6.61
C LEU A 173 12.23 6.57 5.95
N LEU A 174 12.07 7.66 6.70
CA LEU A 174 12.34 9.02 6.23
C LEU A 174 13.82 9.21 5.90
N LYS A 175 14.75 8.73 6.74
CA LYS A 175 16.19 8.82 6.46
C LYS A 175 16.60 8.01 5.23
N ASN A 176 16.09 6.79 5.07
CA ASN A 176 16.39 5.95 3.92
C ASN A 176 15.82 6.53 2.62
N ASP A 177 14.60 7.09 2.65
CA ASP A 177 13.97 7.72 1.48
C ASP A 177 14.57 9.12 1.15
N LEU A 178 15.34 9.72 2.07
CA LEU A 178 16.21 10.88 1.77
C LEU A 178 17.55 10.43 1.17
N SER A 179 18.07 9.27 1.56
CA SER A 179 19.28 8.69 0.96
C SER A 179 19.08 8.22 -0.49
N GLU A 180 17.92 7.65 -0.84
CA GLU A 180 17.58 7.26 -2.22
C GLU A 180 17.39 8.48 -3.16
N ILE A 181 17.09 9.68 -2.62
CA ILE A 181 17.03 10.92 -3.40
C ILE A 181 18.42 11.54 -3.60
N SER A 182 19.29 11.54 -2.59
CA SER A 182 20.66 12.04 -2.73
C SER A 182 21.43 11.25 -3.78
N ILE A 183 21.28 9.92 -3.79
CA ILE A 183 21.97 9.05 -4.75
C ILE A 183 21.58 9.39 -6.19
N LYS A 184 20.30 9.72 -6.46
CA LYS A 184 19.89 10.13 -7.81
C LYS A 184 20.39 11.54 -8.17
N MET A 185 20.58 12.45 -7.22
CA MET A 185 21.18 13.77 -7.48
C MET A 185 22.69 13.72 -7.65
N ASP A 186 23.39 12.88 -6.89
CA ASP A 186 24.85 12.73 -6.96
C ASP A 186 25.25 12.00 -8.25
N VAL A 187 24.52 10.94 -8.64
CA VAL A 187 24.72 10.27 -9.94
C VAL A 187 24.36 11.18 -11.11
N LEU A 188 23.30 12.00 -10.99
CA LEU A 188 22.94 12.94 -12.05
C LEU A 188 23.94 14.11 -12.15
N LYS A 189 24.49 14.58 -11.02
CA LYS A 189 25.60 15.53 -11.00
C LYS A 189 26.86 14.96 -11.63
N GLU A 190 27.17 13.69 -11.35
CA GLU A 190 28.33 13.00 -11.92
C GLU A 190 28.20 12.86 -13.45
N ILE A 191 27.00 12.52 -13.96
CA ILE A 191 26.71 12.48 -15.41
C ILE A 191 26.82 13.89 -16.04
N LEU A 192 26.26 14.93 -15.40
CA LEU A 192 26.34 16.31 -15.90
C LEU A 192 27.76 16.89 -15.88
N GLN A 193 28.57 16.56 -14.87
CA GLN A 193 29.98 16.96 -14.80
C GLN A 193 30.87 16.22 -15.82
N MET A 194 30.48 15.01 -16.22
CA MET A 194 31.13 14.27 -17.31
C MET A 194 30.77 14.83 -18.70
N GLU A 195 29.58 15.40 -18.89
CA GLU A 195 29.15 16.02 -20.15
C GLU A 195 29.68 17.45 -20.34
N GLU A 196 29.90 18.23 -19.27
CA GLU A 196 30.52 19.57 -19.34
C GLU A 196 32.05 19.55 -19.45
N GLY A 197 32.67 18.37 -19.34
CA GLY A 197 34.11 18.14 -19.42
C GLY A 197 34.64 17.70 -20.80
N GLN A 198 33.84 17.76 -21.87
CA GLN A 198 34.24 17.51 -23.26
C GLN A 198 34.15 18.76 -24.14
#